data_AF-A0A6L8MU62-F1
#
_entry.id   AF-A0A6L8MU62-F1
#
_cell.length_a   1.000
_cell.length_b   1.000
_cell.length_c   1.000
_cell.angle_alpha   90.00
_cell.angle_beta   90.00
_cell.angle_gamma   90.00
#
_symmetry.space_group_name_H-M   'P 1'
#
loop_
_entity.id
_entity.type
_entity.pdbx_description
1 polymer ?
#
loop_
_entity_poly.entity_id
_entity_poly.type
_entity_poly.pdbx_seq_one_letter_code
_entity_poly.pdbx_strand_id
1 'polypeptide(L)'
;LARLPLADLCLDTLPYSGGAAAADALWAGVPLLSQAGRSYAARLGGSLLHAVGLPQLVTHSADAYEDKAVRLAGRPAELARLRRRLARLRERAPLFDTPRLVRDLEQLYRQVARGALRSGATAAATVTAAADAALPLVSILIPTGDGDDPALLARTVRSALDQHHGRCEIIVSDSGTGDARRRPLARLLRAHPQLRYNRAPGLGAEDNLDHCLTLSLGDYIAVAPPGEVLQADKISRMLHYYQNYPTVGLVACWRQPRDVQDQPLPGAPLLPADTAVGGASLAG
;
A
#
# COMPACT_ATOMS: atom_id res chain seq x y z
N LEU A 1 18.62 -16.12 15.95
CA LEU A 1 19.46 -14.90 16.08
C LEU A 1 20.93 -15.15 16.46
N ALA A 2 21.31 -16.22 17.16
CA ALA A 2 22.66 -16.38 17.75
C ALA A 2 23.87 -16.26 16.79
N ARG A 3 23.69 -16.50 15.49
CA ARG A 3 24.76 -16.37 14.49
C ARG A 3 24.88 -14.96 13.87
N LEU A 4 23.81 -14.16 13.91
CA LEU A 4 23.81 -12.82 13.32
C LEU A 4 24.88 -11.90 13.92
N PRO A 5 25.14 -11.89 15.25
CA PRO A 5 26.19 -11.05 15.83
C PRO A 5 27.60 -11.30 15.28
N LEU A 6 27.84 -12.42 14.60
CA LEU A 6 29.11 -12.73 13.95
C LEU A 6 29.35 -11.90 12.68
N ALA A 7 28.30 -11.34 12.06
CA ALA A 7 28.42 -10.43 10.95
C ALA A 7 28.71 -9.01 11.43
N ASP A 8 29.58 -8.28 10.72
CA ASP A 8 29.90 -6.89 11.04
C ASP A 8 28.93 -5.87 10.41
N LEU A 9 28.37 -6.21 9.24
CA LEU A 9 27.44 -5.41 8.46
C LEU A 9 26.44 -6.32 7.75
N CYS A 10 25.16 -5.95 7.77
CA CYS A 10 24.11 -6.56 6.97
C CYS A 10 23.86 -5.68 5.73
N LEU A 11 23.91 -6.27 4.55
CA LEU A 11 23.54 -5.63 3.30
C LEU A 11 22.07 -5.95 3.00
N ASP A 12 21.24 -4.91 2.90
CA ASP A 12 19.85 -5.05 2.50
C ASP A 12 19.75 -5.46 1.02
N THR A 13 18.65 -6.13 0.68
CA THR A 13 18.35 -6.57 -0.69
C THR A 13 17.41 -5.59 -1.39
N LEU A 14 17.53 -5.47 -2.71
CA LEU A 14 16.71 -4.60 -3.55
C LEU A 14 16.11 -5.40 -4.70
N PRO A 15 14.92 -5.05 -5.21
CA PRO A 15 14.04 -3.96 -4.76
C PRO A 15 13.25 -4.30 -3.48
N TYR A 16 13.34 -5.54 -2.99
CA TYR A 16 12.64 -5.99 -1.79
C TYR A 16 13.60 -6.03 -0.59
N SER A 17 13.38 -5.11 0.36
CA SER A 17 14.16 -5.07 1.59
C SER A 17 13.91 -6.31 2.43
N GLY A 18 14.94 -6.73 3.18
CA GLY A 18 14.92 -7.91 4.03
C GLY A 18 13.87 -7.90 5.14
N GLY A 19 13.14 -6.79 5.35
CA GLY A 19 11.98 -6.69 6.24
C GLY A 19 12.26 -7.23 7.64
N ALA A 20 11.68 -8.39 7.96
CA ALA A 20 11.89 -9.08 9.23
C ALA A 20 13.36 -9.48 9.47
N ALA A 21 14.07 -9.96 8.44
CA ALA A 21 15.49 -10.32 8.56
C ALA A 21 16.38 -9.09 8.81
N ALA A 22 16.01 -7.95 8.24
CA ALA A 22 16.68 -6.67 8.49
C ALA A 22 16.43 -6.18 9.93
N ALA A 23 15.21 -6.32 10.44
CA ALA A 23 14.88 -6.03 11.83
C ALA A 23 15.62 -6.96 12.80
N ASP A 24 15.72 -8.26 12.49
CA ASP A 24 16.47 -9.26 13.25
C ASP A 24 17.97 -8.93 13.34
N ALA A 25 18.56 -8.47 12.23
CA ALA A 25 19.95 -8.01 12.21
C ALA A 25 20.16 -6.82 13.15
N LEU A 26 19.27 -5.82 13.08
CA LEU A 26 19.31 -4.67 13.98
C LEU A 26 19.11 -5.07 15.45
N TRP A 27 18.19 -6.00 15.73
CA TRP A 27 17.97 -6.55 17.07
C TRP A 27 19.20 -7.26 17.63
N ALA A 28 19.89 -8.00 16.77
CA ALA A 28 21.14 -8.69 17.07
C ALA A 28 22.36 -7.75 17.20
N GLY A 29 22.18 -6.44 16.99
CA GLY A 29 23.24 -5.44 17.10
C GLY A 29 24.13 -5.32 15.85
N VAL A 30 23.67 -5.84 14.71
CA VAL A 30 24.34 -5.76 13.42
C VAL A 30 23.79 -4.56 12.64
N PRO A 31 24.62 -3.56 12.28
CA PRO A 31 24.21 -2.45 11.43
C PRO A 31 23.72 -2.95 10.07
N LEU A 32 22.66 -2.32 9.57
CA LEU A 32 22.09 -2.58 8.24
C LEU A 32 22.47 -1.42 7.30
N LEU A 33 22.90 -1.72 6.07
CA LEU A 33 23.02 -0.75 4.98
C LEU A 33 21.84 -0.98 4.02
N SER A 34 21.08 0.06 3.68
CA SER A 34 19.92 -0.04 2.80
C SER A 34 19.92 1.07 1.73
N GLN A 35 19.23 0.82 0.62
CA GLN A 35 18.97 1.82 -0.42
C GLN A 35 17.48 2.13 -0.45
N ALA A 36 17.13 3.42 -0.38
CA ALA A 36 15.75 3.86 -0.52
C ALA A 36 15.29 3.69 -1.97
N GLY A 37 14.20 2.96 -2.18
CA GLY A 37 13.54 2.85 -3.48
C GLY A 37 12.18 3.55 -3.57
N ARG A 38 11.52 3.38 -4.73
CA ARG A 38 10.25 4.02 -5.07
C ARG A 38 9.02 3.26 -4.55
N SER A 39 9.14 1.95 -4.28
CA SER A 39 8.06 1.14 -3.72
C SER A 39 8.08 1.16 -2.18
N TYR A 40 6.96 0.74 -1.58
CA TYR A 40 6.90 0.53 -0.12
C TYR A 40 7.93 -0.50 0.35
N ALA A 41 8.00 -1.65 -0.34
CA ALA A 41 8.94 -2.72 -0.02
C ALA A 41 10.39 -2.23 -0.06
N ALA A 42 10.74 -1.33 -0.99
CA ALA A 42 12.08 -0.76 -1.10
C ALA A 42 12.39 0.36 -0.07
N ARG A 43 11.41 0.77 0.74
CA ARG A 43 11.62 1.77 1.81
C ARG A 43 11.67 1.19 3.21
N LEU A 44 11.32 -0.09 3.38
CA LEU A 44 11.27 -0.75 4.69
C LEU A 44 12.61 -0.66 5.45
N GLY A 45 13.72 -1.02 4.82
CA GLY A 45 15.05 -0.91 5.43
C GLY A 45 15.42 0.52 5.85
N GLY A 46 15.05 1.51 5.03
CA GLY A 46 15.19 2.92 5.38
C GLY A 46 14.39 3.31 6.61
N SER A 47 13.12 2.93 6.70
CA SER A 47 12.26 3.19 7.86
C SER A 47 12.81 2.57 9.14
N LEU A 48 13.30 1.32 9.07
CA LEU A 48 13.96 0.66 10.19
C LEU A 48 15.20 1.44 10.65
N LEU A 49 16.03 1.90 9.72
CA LEU A 49 17.23 2.68 10.02
C LEU A 49 16.92 4.04 10.64
N HIS A 50 15.84 4.70 10.22
CA HIS A 50 15.34 5.90 10.88
C HIS A 50 14.86 5.61 12.30
N ALA A 51 14.09 4.53 12.50
CA ALA A 51 13.55 4.15 13.81
C ALA A 51 14.66 3.82 14.84
N VAL A 52 15.76 3.19 14.41
CA VAL A 52 16.92 2.89 15.27
C VAL A 52 17.96 4.01 15.31
N GLY A 53 17.67 5.18 14.70
CA GLY A 53 18.55 6.36 14.77
C GLY A 53 19.86 6.25 13.99
N LEU A 54 19.88 5.52 12.86
CA LEU A 54 21.01 5.33 11.94
C LEU A 54 20.69 5.75 10.49
N PRO A 55 20.08 6.92 10.22
CA PRO A 55 19.69 7.33 8.87
C PRO A 55 20.88 7.48 7.90
N GLN A 56 22.10 7.66 8.42
CA GLN A 56 23.31 7.74 7.60
C GLN A 56 23.66 6.45 6.83
N LEU A 57 22.99 5.33 7.16
CA LEU A 57 23.13 4.05 6.46
C LEU A 57 22.05 3.86 5.37
N VAL A 58 21.26 4.88 5.09
CA VAL A 58 20.38 4.92 3.91
C VAL A 58 21.16 5.53 2.74
N THR A 59 20.99 4.94 1.56
CA THR A 59 21.56 5.40 0.27
C THR A 59 20.44 5.57 -0.76
N HIS A 60 20.71 6.24 -1.87
CA HIS A 60 19.67 6.62 -2.85
C HIS A 60 20.01 6.23 -4.30
N SER A 61 21.12 5.54 -4.51
CA SER A 61 21.54 4.98 -5.80
C SER A 61 22.40 3.74 -5.59
N ALA A 62 22.49 2.89 -6.62
CA ALA A 62 23.28 1.67 -6.58
C ALA A 62 24.77 1.99 -6.33
N ASP A 63 25.32 2.97 -7.04
CA ASP A 63 26.70 3.42 -6.87
C ASP A 63 26.98 3.87 -5.43
N ALA A 64 26.08 4.68 -4.84
CA ALA A 64 26.24 5.14 -3.47
C ALA A 64 26.09 4.02 -2.43
N TYR A 65 25.30 2.98 -2.75
CA TYR A 65 25.16 1.78 -1.94
C TYR A 65 26.46 0.97 -1.97
N GLU A 66 26.99 0.70 -3.16
CA GLU A 66 28.24 -0.03 -3.36
C GLU A 66 29.43 0.69 -2.70
N ASP A 67 29.61 1.97 -2.99
CA ASP A 67 30.69 2.79 -2.41
C ASP A 67 30.66 2.76 -0.89
N LYS A 68 29.46 2.87 -0.30
CA LYS A 68 29.30 2.86 1.15
C LYS A 68 29.55 1.47 1.73
N ALA A 69 29.14 0.40 1.05
CA ALA A 69 29.41 -0.98 1.45
C ALA A 69 30.92 -1.26 1.48
N VAL A 70 31.63 -0.95 0.38
CA VAL A 70 33.09 -1.11 0.25
C VAL A 70 33.83 -0.31 1.32
N ARG A 71 33.44 0.95 1.50
CA ARG A 71 34.04 1.85 2.49
C ARG A 71 33.89 1.32 3.92
N LEU A 72 32.71 0.81 4.27
CA LEU A 72 32.44 0.27 5.61
C LEU A 72 33.21 -1.04 5.83
N ALA A 73 33.27 -1.91 4.82
CA ALA A 73 34.05 -3.15 4.88
C ALA A 73 35.55 -2.87 5.13
N GLY A 74 36.09 -1.79 4.56
CA GLY A 74 37.47 -1.36 4.79
C GLY A 74 37.72 -0.63 6.12
N ARG A 75 36.69 -0.39 6.96
CA ARG A 75 36.81 0.41 8.19
C ARG A 75 36.21 -0.27 9.42
N PRO A 76 36.88 -1.31 9.97
CA PRO A 76 36.40 -2.04 11.15
C PRO A 76 36.09 -1.14 12.36
N ALA A 77 36.87 -0.07 12.57
CA ALA A 77 36.63 0.89 13.64
C ALA A 77 35.31 1.67 13.48
N GLU A 78 34.90 1.96 12.24
CA GLU A 78 33.63 2.62 11.94
C GLU A 78 32.45 1.66 12.21
N LEU A 79 32.56 0.41 11.78
CA LEU A 79 31.58 -0.65 12.08
C LEU A 79 31.44 -0.89 13.58
N ALA A 80 32.55 -0.99 14.32
CA ALA A 80 32.53 -1.12 15.78
C ALA A 80 31.87 0.09 16.47
N ARG A 81 32.02 1.30 15.91
CA ARG A 81 31.32 2.51 16.40
C ARG A 81 29.82 2.43 16.11
N LEU A 82 29.42 1.98 14.93
CA LEU A 82 28.01 1.80 14.56
C LEU A 82 27.33 0.73 15.44
N ARG A 83 27.99 -0.42 15.67
CA ARG A 83 27.53 -1.47 16.58
C ARG A 83 27.33 -0.96 18.01
N ARG A 84 28.30 -0.21 18.55
CA ARG A 84 28.17 0.42 19.88
C ARG A 84 27.03 1.44 19.94
N ARG A 85 26.82 2.20 18.87
CA ARG A 85 25.70 3.14 18.77
C ARG A 85 24.37 2.40 18.74
N LEU A 86 24.25 1.35 17.92
CA LEU A 86 23.05 0.51 17.83
C LEU A 86 22.73 -0.17 19.15
N ALA A 87 23.74 -0.72 19.85
CA ALA A 87 23.55 -1.32 21.18
C ALA A 87 22.97 -0.34 22.21
N ARG A 88 23.46 0.92 22.23
CA ARG A 88 22.91 1.97 23.10
C ARG A 88 21.51 2.41 22.69
N LEU A 89 21.24 2.46 21.39
CA LEU A 89 19.93 2.81 20.86
C LEU A 89 18.94 1.67 21.07
N ARG A 90 19.39 0.42 21.19
CA ARG A 90 18.52 -0.73 21.38
C ARG A 90 17.63 -0.61 22.61
N GLU A 91 18.14 0.00 23.68
CA GLU A 91 17.41 0.22 24.94
C GLU A 91 16.36 1.35 24.86
N ARG A 92 16.41 2.19 23.82
CA ARG A 92 15.62 3.43 23.72
C ARG A 92 14.82 3.56 22.43
N ALA A 93 15.17 2.80 21.41
CA ALA A 93 14.54 2.88 20.10
C ALA A 93 13.13 2.27 20.20
N PRO A 94 12.09 2.98 19.70
CA PRO A 94 10.71 2.47 19.71
C PRO A 94 10.58 1.07 19.11
N LEU A 95 11.37 0.77 18.07
CA LEU A 95 11.41 -0.53 17.40
C LEU A 95 11.62 -1.72 18.35
N PHE A 96 12.22 -1.50 19.52
CA PHE A 96 12.57 -2.55 20.47
C PHE A 96 11.82 -2.50 21.80
N ASP A 97 10.88 -1.55 21.96
CA ASP A 97 10.08 -1.41 23.17
C ASP A 97 8.76 -2.20 23.04
N THR A 98 8.87 -3.53 23.03
CA THR A 98 7.70 -4.43 22.95
C THR A 98 6.66 -4.14 24.05
N PRO A 99 7.03 -3.88 25.33
CA PRO A 99 6.05 -3.55 26.36
C PRO A 99 5.29 -2.25 26.08
N ARG A 100 5.92 -1.23 25.49
CA ARG A 100 5.22 -0.02 25.05
C ARG A 100 4.31 -0.30 23.87
N LEU A 101 4.78 -1.00 22.84
CA LEU A 101 3.95 -1.41 21.70
C LEU A 101 2.67 -2.11 22.17
N VAL A 102 2.81 -3.08 23.09
CA VAL A 102 1.65 -3.80 23.66
C VAL A 102 0.71 -2.85 24.39
N ARG A 103 1.22 -1.96 25.25
CA ARG A 103 0.39 -0.99 25.98
C ARG A 103 -0.35 -0.04 25.04
N ASP A 104 0.34 0.47 24.03
CA ASP A 104 -0.21 1.42 23.06
C ASP A 104 -1.29 0.73 22.21
N LEU A 105 -1.06 -0.52 21.79
CA LEU A 105 -2.04 -1.35 21.08
C LEU A 105 -3.27 -1.67 21.94
N GLU A 106 -3.06 -2.06 23.20
CA GLU A 106 -4.16 -2.31 24.14
C GLU A 106 -4.98 -1.04 24.42
N GLN A 107 -4.32 0.11 24.58
CA GLN A 107 -5.01 1.38 24.74
C GLN A 107 -5.86 1.71 23.51
N LEU A 108 -5.31 1.50 22.31
CA LEU A 108 -6.03 1.68 21.06
C LEU A 108 -7.26 0.76 20.99
N TYR A 109 -7.10 -0.54 21.25
CA TYR A 109 -8.23 -1.48 21.27
C TYR A 109 -9.29 -1.11 22.31
N ARG A 110 -8.90 -0.62 23.49
CA ARG A 110 -9.85 -0.12 24.49
C ARG A 110 -10.58 1.15 24.03
N GLN A 111 -9.92 2.04 23.30
CA GLN A 111 -10.55 3.25 22.73
C GLN A 111 -11.55 2.89 21.63
N VAL A 112 -11.18 1.96 20.75
CA VAL A 112 -12.07 1.38 19.72
C VAL A 112 -13.29 0.72 20.38
N ALA A 113 -13.08 -0.14 21.37
CA ALA A 113 -14.15 -0.86 22.06
C ALA A 113 -15.12 0.07 22.80
N ARG A 114 -14.65 1.22 23.28
CA ARG A 114 -15.48 2.21 23.99
C ARG A 114 -16.17 3.21 23.05
N GLY A 115 -15.93 3.14 21.75
CA GLY A 115 -16.40 4.17 20.79
C GLY A 115 -15.83 5.56 21.09
N ALA A 116 -14.72 5.64 21.84
CA ALA A 116 -14.13 6.90 22.30
C ALA A 116 -13.33 7.61 21.20
N LEU A 117 -12.98 6.89 20.14
CA LEU A 117 -12.58 7.48 18.87
C LEU A 117 -13.84 8.07 18.22
N ARG A 118 -14.15 9.33 18.56
CA ARG A 118 -15.28 10.04 17.98
C ARG A 118 -15.10 10.14 16.46
N SER A 119 -16.04 9.59 15.72
CA SER A 119 -16.29 9.99 14.35
C SER A 119 -16.63 11.48 14.33
N GLY A 120 -16.10 12.22 13.37
CA GLY A 120 -16.70 13.48 12.95
C GLY A 120 -18.03 13.17 12.25
N ALA A 121 -19.03 12.70 12.99
CA ALA A 121 -20.39 12.54 12.49
C ALA A 121 -21.15 13.85 12.69
N THR A 122 -21.17 14.69 11.66
CA THR A 122 -22.26 15.60 11.25
C THR A 122 -21.79 16.21 9.93
N ALA A 123 -22.45 16.12 8.79
CA ALA A 123 -23.84 15.83 8.47
C ALA A 123 -23.91 14.89 7.26
N ALA A 124 -25.07 14.28 7.05
CA ALA A 124 -25.49 13.77 5.76
C ALA A 124 -25.47 14.94 4.76
N ALA A 125 -24.32 15.19 4.13
CA ALA A 125 -24.21 16.13 3.04
C ALA A 125 -24.89 15.48 1.84
N THR A 126 -26.08 15.97 1.53
CA THR A 126 -26.66 15.83 0.20
C THR A 126 -25.61 16.39 -0.76
N VAL A 127 -24.86 15.51 -1.44
CA VAL A 127 -23.89 15.92 -2.45
C VAL A 127 -24.71 16.41 -3.64
N THR A 128 -24.97 17.71 -3.64
CA THR A 128 -25.52 18.39 -4.81
C THR A 128 -24.47 18.29 -5.90
N ALA A 129 -24.82 17.61 -7.00
CA ALA A 129 -24.04 17.57 -8.22
C ALA A 129 -23.80 19.00 -8.71
N ALA A 130 -22.58 19.50 -8.53
CA ALA A 130 -22.16 20.78 -9.08
C ALA A 130 -20.71 20.68 -9.60
N ALA A 131 -20.59 20.98 -10.90
CA ALA A 131 -19.38 21.23 -11.67
C ALA A 131 -18.40 20.05 -11.87
N ASP A 132 -18.74 19.18 -12.81
CA ASP A 132 -17.92 18.06 -13.32
C ASP A 132 -16.49 18.43 -13.75
N ALA A 133 -16.18 19.71 -14.01
CA ALA A 133 -14.84 20.13 -14.42
C ALA A 133 -13.85 20.33 -13.27
N ALA A 134 -14.31 20.51 -12.03
CA ALA A 134 -13.47 20.80 -10.86
C ALA A 134 -13.14 19.56 -10.01
N LEU A 135 -13.77 18.42 -10.31
CA LEU A 135 -13.52 17.17 -9.60
C LEU A 135 -12.13 16.62 -9.97
N PRO A 136 -11.39 16.01 -9.02
CA PRO A 136 -10.13 15.34 -9.33
C PRO A 136 -10.41 14.08 -10.17
N LEU A 137 -9.49 13.76 -11.08
CA LEU A 137 -9.60 12.55 -11.89
C LEU A 137 -9.20 11.33 -11.03
N VAL A 138 -10.00 10.26 -11.08
CA VAL A 138 -9.68 8.99 -10.43
C VAL A 138 -9.44 7.91 -11.47
N SER A 139 -8.28 7.25 -11.41
CA SER A 139 -8.01 6.08 -12.25
C SER A 139 -8.38 4.80 -11.49
N ILE A 140 -9.37 4.07 -12.01
CA ILE A 140 -9.76 2.77 -11.50
C ILE A 140 -9.00 1.68 -12.28
N LEU A 141 -8.10 0.99 -11.58
CA LEU A 141 -7.18 0.02 -12.15
C LEU A 141 -7.69 -1.41 -11.97
N ILE A 142 -7.76 -2.15 -13.07
CA ILE A 142 -8.27 -3.52 -13.13
C ILE A 142 -7.22 -4.41 -13.82
N PRO A 143 -6.19 -4.88 -13.10
CA PRO A 143 -5.28 -5.87 -13.63
C PRO A 143 -5.98 -7.23 -13.72
N THR A 144 -5.90 -7.89 -14.87
CA THR A 144 -6.50 -9.21 -15.10
C THR A 144 -5.56 -10.14 -15.88
N GLY A 145 -5.69 -11.46 -15.70
CA GLY A 145 -4.90 -12.49 -16.37
C GLY A 145 -5.67 -13.79 -16.58
N ASP A 146 -4.95 -14.87 -16.92
CA ASP A 146 -5.56 -16.16 -17.32
C ASP A 146 -6.34 -16.88 -16.22
N GLY A 147 -6.10 -16.55 -14.95
CA GLY A 147 -6.84 -17.10 -13.81
C GLY A 147 -8.20 -16.43 -13.55
N ASP A 148 -8.51 -15.32 -14.22
CA ASP A 148 -9.71 -14.53 -13.92
C ASP A 148 -10.90 -14.92 -14.79
N ASP A 149 -12.07 -15.01 -14.16
CA ASP A 149 -13.33 -15.23 -14.86
C ASP A 149 -13.74 -13.98 -15.68
N PRO A 150 -13.89 -14.09 -17.02
CA PRO A 150 -14.34 -13.01 -17.88
C PRO A 150 -15.69 -12.37 -17.47
N ALA A 151 -16.61 -13.16 -16.88
CA ALA A 151 -17.89 -12.66 -16.40
C ALA A 151 -17.73 -11.79 -15.16
N LEU A 152 -16.86 -12.20 -14.22
CA LEU A 152 -16.53 -11.42 -13.03
C LEU A 152 -15.80 -10.13 -13.38
N LEU A 153 -14.83 -10.19 -14.31
CA LEU A 153 -14.20 -9.00 -14.87
C LEU A 153 -15.24 -8.01 -15.42
N ALA A 154 -16.21 -8.51 -16.21
CA ALA A 154 -17.25 -7.68 -16.78
C ALA A 154 -18.20 -7.07 -15.73
N ARG A 155 -18.41 -7.75 -14.59
CA ARG A 155 -19.15 -7.19 -13.44
C ARG A 155 -18.36 -6.08 -12.77
N THR A 156 -17.06 -6.28 -12.52
CA THR A 156 -16.18 -5.27 -11.92
C THR A 156 -16.14 -4.01 -12.77
N VAL A 157 -15.91 -4.14 -14.08
CA VAL A 157 -15.88 -3.00 -15.03
C VAL A 157 -17.19 -2.23 -15.03
N ARG A 158 -18.35 -2.91 -15.00
CA ARG A 158 -19.66 -2.25 -14.90
C ARG A 158 -19.77 -1.43 -13.60
N SER A 159 -19.44 -2.02 -12.46
CA SER A 159 -19.49 -1.31 -11.18
C SER A 159 -18.54 -0.10 -11.09
N ALA A 160 -17.42 -0.14 -11.83
CA ALA A 160 -16.49 0.98 -11.96
C ALA A 160 -17.04 2.09 -12.86
N LEU A 161 -17.76 1.74 -13.93
CA LEU A 161 -18.46 2.68 -14.79
C LEU A 161 -19.68 3.32 -14.12
N ASP A 162 -20.33 2.60 -13.20
CA ASP A 162 -21.50 3.04 -12.46
C ASP A 162 -21.16 3.92 -11.23
N GLN A 163 -19.90 4.33 -11.06
CA GLN A 163 -19.54 5.24 -9.97
C GLN A 163 -20.22 6.60 -10.15
N HIS A 164 -20.79 7.12 -9.07
CA HIS A 164 -21.42 8.44 -9.07
C HIS A 164 -20.40 9.59 -9.17
N HIS A 165 -19.10 9.31 -8.97
CA HIS A 165 -18.04 10.29 -9.22
C HIS A 165 -17.89 10.53 -10.72
N GLY A 166 -18.22 11.74 -11.17
CA GLY A 166 -18.32 12.08 -12.60
C GLY A 166 -16.99 12.11 -13.38
N ARG A 167 -15.84 11.95 -12.71
CA ARG A 167 -14.51 11.91 -13.35
C ARG A 167 -13.72 10.67 -12.97
N CYS A 168 -14.10 9.54 -13.56
CA CYS A 168 -13.34 8.30 -13.49
C CYS A 168 -12.80 7.91 -14.87
N GLU A 169 -11.55 7.46 -14.93
CA GLU A 169 -11.10 6.60 -16.03
C GLU A 169 -10.96 5.17 -15.53
N ILE A 170 -11.23 4.19 -16.40
CA ILE A 170 -11.15 2.78 -16.07
C ILE A 170 -10.09 2.15 -16.96
N ILE A 171 -9.09 1.53 -16.34
CA ILE A 171 -7.95 0.93 -17.03
C ILE A 171 -7.96 -0.56 -16.75
N VAL A 172 -8.25 -1.35 -17.79
CA VAL A 172 -8.08 -2.81 -17.75
C VAL A 172 -6.74 -3.13 -18.37
N SER A 173 -5.88 -3.83 -17.64
CA SER A 173 -4.64 -4.40 -18.18
C SER A 173 -4.73 -5.92 -18.17
N ASP A 174 -4.75 -6.51 -19.36
CA ASP A 174 -4.91 -7.95 -19.57
C ASP A 174 -3.57 -8.61 -19.86
N SER A 175 -3.02 -9.31 -18.86
CA SER A 175 -1.79 -10.09 -18.97
C SER A 175 -1.98 -11.52 -19.42
N GLY A 176 -3.22 -11.93 -19.65
CA GLY A 176 -3.52 -13.29 -20.06
C GLY A 176 -3.34 -13.52 -21.57
N THR A 177 -3.38 -14.79 -21.92
CA THR A 177 -3.34 -15.28 -23.29
C THR A 177 -4.72 -15.20 -23.95
N GLY A 178 -4.74 -14.93 -25.25
CA GLY A 178 -5.99 -14.85 -26.03
C GLY A 178 -6.90 -13.64 -25.73
N ASP A 179 -8.16 -13.73 -26.17
CA ASP A 179 -9.12 -12.61 -26.19
C ASP A 179 -10.40 -12.86 -25.37
N ALA A 180 -10.46 -13.96 -24.61
CA ALA A 180 -11.66 -14.38 -23.89
C ALA A 180 -12.19 -13.29 -22.93
N ARG A 181 -11.29 -12.56 -22.25
CA ARG A 181 -11.60 -11.49 -21.31
C ARG A 181 -12.05 -10.18 -21.97
N ARG A 182 -11.58 -9.89 -23.19
CA ARG A 182 -11.97 -8.70 -23.95
C ARG A 182 -13.39 -8.81 -24.51
N ARG A 183 -13.81 -10.02 -24.91
CA ARG A 183 -15.09 -10.25 -25.60
C ARG A 183 -16.31 -9.74 -24.82
N PRO A 184 -16.50 -10.05 -23.52
CA PRO A 184 -17.62 -9.52 -22.73
C PRO A 184 -17.62 -7.99 -22.61
N LEU A 185 -16.45 -7.35 -22.72
CA LEU A 185 -16.29 -5.90 -22.59
C LEU A 185 -16.51 -5.15 -23.90
N ALA A 186 -16.63 -5.84 -25.04
CA ALA A 186 -16.66 -5.20 -26.36
C ALA A 186 -17.76 -4.14 -26.52
N ARG A 187 -18.94 -4.35 -25.92
CA ARG A 187 -20.02 -3.35 -25.93
C ARG A 187 -19.69 -2.15 -25.05
N LEU A 188 -19.13 -2.39 -23.87
CA LEU A 188 -18.76 -1.34 -22.91
C LEU A 188 -17.63 -0.46 -23.48
N LEU A 189 -16.63 -1.09 -24.10
CA LEU A 189 -15.51 -0.39 -24.75
C LEU A 189 -15.97 0.56 -25.88
N ARG A 190 -17.06 0.23 -26.57
CA ARG A 190 -17.64 1.12 -27.59
C ARG A 190 -18.50 2.23 -27.00
N ALA A 191 -19.16 1.97 -25.88
CA ALA A 191 -20.10 2.90 -25.26
C ALA A 191 -19.41 3.92 -24.33
N HIS A 192 -18.26 3.57 -23.76
CA HIS A 192 -17.61 4.36 -22.71
C HIS A 192 -16.17 4.72 -23.10
N PRO A 193 -15.90 5.96 -23.55
CA PRO A 193 -14.56 6.38 -23.95
C PRO A 193 -13.56 6.42 -22.78
N GLN A 194 -14.07 6.53 -21.54
CA GLN A 194 -13.26 6.49 -20.32
C GLN A 194 -12.79 5.08 -19.94
N LEU A 195 -13.30 4.02 -20.60
CA LEU A 195 -12.84 2.64 -20.40
C LEU A 195 -11.78 2.29 -21.45
N ARG A 196 -10.57 1.95 -21.00
CA ARG A 196 -9.47 1.55 -21.85
C ARG A 196 -9.03 0.12 -21.53
N TYR A 197 -8.88 -0.70 -22.56
CA TYR A 197 -8.41 -2.07 -22.45
C TYR A 197 -7.05 -2.21 -23.10
N ASN A 198 -6.05 -2.59 -22.31
CA ASN A 198 -4.66 -2.69 -22.75
C ASN A 198 -4.17 -4.14 -22.62
N ARG A 199 -3.47 -4.62 -23.64
CA ARG A 199 -2.88 -5.96 -23.65
C ARG A 199 -1.47 -5.90 -23.10
N ALA A 200 -1.15 -6.82 -22.20
CA ALA A 200 0.15 -6.91 -21.54
C ALA A 200 0.56 -8.38 -21.31
N PRO A 201 0.49 -9.24 -22.35
CA PRO A 201 0.60 -10.69 -22.18
C PRO A 201 1.92 -11.09 -21.51
N GLY A 202 1.85 -11.99 -20.54
CA GLY A 202 3.01 -12.54 -19.84
C GLY A 202 3.48 -11.77 -18.60
N LEU A 203 2.85 -10.64 -18.26
CA LEU A 203 3.14 -9.95 -17.00
C LEU A 203 2.60 -10.73 -15.78
N GLY A 204 3.40 -10.78 -14.72
CA GLY A 204 2.97 -11.24 -13.40
C GLY A 204 1.96 -10.28 -12.76
N ALA A 205 1.32 -10.70 -11.66
CA ALA A 205 0.26 -9.91 -11.02
C ALA A 205 0.72 -8.51 -10.58
N GLU A 206 1.90 -8.40 -9.97
CA GLU A 206 2.49 -7.13 -9.54
C GLU A 206 2.86 -6.25 -10.75
N ASP A 207 3.59 -6.81 -11.72
CA ASP A 207 3.98 -6.09 -12.95
C ASP A 207 2.76 -5.62 -13.74
N ASN A 208 1.65 -6.37 -13.71
CA ASN A 208 0.42 -6.01 -14.38
C ASN A 208 -0.32 -4.85 -13.68
N LEU A 209 -0.23 -4.76 -12.34
CA LEU A 209 -0.70 -3.59 -11.60
C LEU A 209 0.19 -2.37 -11.89
N ASP A 210 1.51 -2.54 -11.93
CA ASP A 210 2.44 -1.48 -12.31
C ASP A 210 2.16 -0.99 -13.74
N HIS A 211 1.83 -1.89 -14.66
CA HIS A 211 1.39 -1.51 -16.00
C HIS A 211 0.08 -0.71 -15.99
N CYS A 212 -0.89 -1.04 -15.13
CA CYS A 212 -2.06 -0.18 -14.97
C CYS A 212 -1.68 1.23 -14.47
N LEU A 213 -0.74 1.30 -13.52
CA LEU A 213 -0.27 2.57 -12.95
C LEU A 213 0.45 3.43 -13.99
N THR A 214 1.31 2.87 -14.86
CA THR A 214 1.99 3.64 -15.90
C THR A 214 1.03 4.22 -16.94
N LEU A 215 -0.13 3.59 -17.12
CA LEU A 215 -1.19 4.06 -18.00
C LEU A 215 -2.09 5.12 -17.33
N SER A 216 -2.10 5.21 -16.00
CA SER A 216 -3.01 6.09 -15.25
C SER A 216 -2.70 7.57 -15.43
N LEU A 217 -3.75 8.39 -15.48
CA LEU A 217 -3.71 9.85 -15.62
C LEU A 217 -4.35 10.57 -14.42
N GLY A 218 -4.97 9.83 -13.50
CA GLY A 218 -5.72 10.37 -12.37
C GLY A 218 -4.83 10.86 -11.24
N ASP A 219 -5.31 11.88 -10.55
CA ASP A 219 -4.70 12.41 -9.33
C ASP A 219 -4.78 11.39 -8.17
N TYR A 220 -5.79 10.50 -8.24
CA TYR A 220 -6.02 9.44 -7.28
C TYR A 220 -6.18 8.09 -7.97
N ILE A 221 -5.72 7.04 -7.29
CA ILE A 221 -5.77 5.67 -7.77
C ILE A 221 -6.73 4.84 -6.91
N ALA A 222 -7.59 4.07 -7.58
CA ALA A 222 -8.39 3.03 -6.95
C ALA A 222 -8.12 1.69 -7.66
N VAL A 223 -7.75 0.65 -6.90
CA VAL A 223 -7.54 -0.69 -7.46
C VAL A 223 -8.81 -1.51 -7.25
N ALA A 224 -9.26 -2.21 -8.29
CA ALA A 224 -10.44 -3.07 -8.29
C ALA A 224 -10.18 -4.31 -9.16
N PRO A 225 -9.53 -5.36 -8.62
CA PRO A 225 -9.28 -6.60 -9.36
C PRO A 225 -10.58 -7.30 -9.79
N PRO A 226 -10.53 -8.17 -10.81
CA PRO A 226 -11.66 -8.97 -11.25
C PRO A 226 -12.36 -9.69 -10.09
N GLY A 227 -13.69 -9.61 -10.05
CA GLY A 227 -14.50 -10.18 -8.96
C GLY A 227 -14.83 -9.20 -7.85
N GLU A 228 -14.20 -8.02 -7.80
CA GLU A 228 -14.65 -6.93 -6.92
C GLU A 228 -15.82 -6.16 -7.52
N VAL A 229 -16.83 -5.86 -6.71
CA VAL A 229 -17.95 -4.98 -7.08
C VAL A 229 -17.88 -3.73 -6.24
N LEU A 230 -17.72 -2.59 -6.90
CA LEU A 230 -17.66 -1.29 -6.24
C LEU A 230 -19.07 -0.78 -5.96
N GLN A 231 -19.33 -0.33 -4.74
CA GLN A 231 -20.56 0.42 -4.44
C GLN A 231 -20.54 1.75 -5.19
N ALA A 232 -21.69 2.22 -5.68
CA ALA A 232 -21.77 3.38 -6.59
C ALA A 232 -21.17 4.67 -5.99
N ASP A 233 -21.29 4.86 -4.67
CA ASP A 233 -20.75 6.02 -3.95
C ASP A 233 -19.31 5.84 -3.43
N LYS A 234 -18.65 4.70 -3.70
CA LYS A 234 -17.35 4.36 -3.11
C LYS A 234 -16.33 5.46 -3.36
N ILE A 235 -16.13 5.85 -4.63
CA ILE A 235 -15.11 6.83 -4.99
C ILE A 235 -15.39 8.19 -4.33
N SER A 236 -16.62 8.70 -4.43
CA SER A 236 -17.01 9.98 -3.82
C SER A 236 -16.80 9.99 -2.31
N ARG A 237 -17.19 8.90 -1.62
CA ARG A 237 -16.99 8.76 -0.16
C ARG A 237 -15.51 8.70 0.21
N MET A 238 -14.68 8.03 -0.57
CA MET A 238 -13.25 7.93 -0.28
C MET A 238 -12.51 9.24 -0.55
N LEU A 239 -12.83 9.93 -1.65
CA LEU A 239 -12.25 11.24 -1.99
C LEU A 239 -12.53 12.29 -0.93
N HIS A 240 -13.71 12.26 -0.30
CA HIS A 240 -14.03 13.14 0.81
C HIS A 240 -12.92 13.14 1.89
N TYR A 241 -12.35 11.98 2.21
CA TYR A 241 -11.28 11.89 3.21
C TYR A 241 -9.97 12.51 2.73
N TYR A 242 -9.57 12.31 1.47
CA TYR A 242 -8.38 12.96 0.93
C TYR A 242 -8.50 14.49 0.91
N GLN A 243 -9.70 15.00 0.59
CA GLN A 243 -9.96 16.44 0.51
C GLN A 243 -10.01 17.11 1.88
N ASN A 244 -10.57 16.44 2.90
CA ASN A 244 -10.74 17.01 4.23
C ASN A 244 -9.56 16.73 5.18
N TYR A 245 -8.70 15.77 4.84
CA TYR A 245 -7.54 15.41 5.64
C TYR A 245 -6.27 15.39 4.77
N PRO A 246 -5.60 16.54 4.56
CA PRO A 246 -4.49 16.68 3.61
C PRO A 246 -3.26 15.79 3.88
N THR A 247 -3.17 15.21 5.08
CA THR A 247 -2.08 14.32 5.49
C THR A 247 -2.38 12.84 5.22
N VAL A 248 -3.58 12.50 4.76
CA VAL A 248 -3.98 11.12 4.46
C VAL A 248 -3.38 10.71 3.12
N GLY A 249 -2.52 9.69 3.14
CA GLY A 249 -1.92 9.09 1.94
C GLY A 249 -2.61 7.81 1.46
N LEU A 250 -3.52 7.24 2.25
CA LEU A 250 -4.28 6.05 1.90
C LEU A 250 -5.65 6.07 2.57
N VAL A 251 -6.70 5.80 1.79
CA VAL A 251 -8.06 5.56 2.27
C VAL A 251 -8.44 4.13 1.87
N ALA A 252 -8.97 3.37 2.81
CA ALA A 252 -9.53 2.04 2.57
C ALA A 252 -11.00 2.02 3.02
N CYS A 253 -11.79 1.13 2.43
CA CYS A 253 -13.19 0.94 2.81
C CYS A 253 -13.42 -0.50 3.28
N TRP A 254 -14.49 -0.69 4.05
CA TRP A 254 -14.96 -2.03 4.39
C TRP A 254 -15.31 -2.84 3.13
N ARG A 255 -15.14 -4.16 3.22
CA ARG A 255 -15.43 -5.12 2.15
C ARG A 255 -16.33 -6.21 2.70
N GLN A 256 -17.38 -6.56 1.95
CA GLN A 256 -18.22 -7.74 2.21
C GLN A 256 -17.75 -8.89 1.32
N PRO A 257 -17.10 -9.93 1.85
CA PRO A 257 -16.83 -11.13 1.08
C PRO A 257 -18.17 -11.75 0.65
N ARG A 258 -18.24 -12.22 -0.60
CA ARG A 258 -19.40 -12.89 -1.17
C ARG A 258 -18.96 -14.18 -1.83
N ASP A 259 -19.86 -15.17 -1.86
CA ASP A 259 -19.65 -16.39 -2.62
C ASP A 259 -19.90 -16.20 -4.12
N VAL A 260 -19.76 -17.27 -4.90
CA VAL A 260 -19.95 -17.24 -6.35
C VAL A 260 -21.41 -17.04 -6.77
N GLN A 261 -22.38 -17.24 -5.85
CA GLN A 261 -23.80 -16.93 -6.00
C GLN A 261 -24.15 -15.52 -5.50
N ASP A 262 -23.13 -14.69 -5.22
CA ASP A 262 -23.25 -13.33 -4.72
C ASP A 262 -23.88 -13.22 -3.32
N GLN A 263 -23.94 -14.32 -2.56
CA GLN A 263 -24.43 -14.29 -1.18
C GLN A 263 -23.34 -13.82 -0.23
N PRO A 264 -23.67 -12.99 0.79
CA PRO A 264 -22.69 -12.50 1.74
C PRO A 264 -22.15 -13.67 2.59
N LEU A 265 -20.82 -13.80 2.63
CA LEU A 265 -20.15 -14.70 3.55
C LEU A 265 -20.10 -14.08 4.97
N PRO A 266 -20.10 -14.90 6.03
CA PRO A 266 -19.96 -14.40 7.39
C PRO A 266 -18.67 -13.58 7.54
N GLY A 267 -18.80 -12.34 7.98
CA GLY A 267 -17.65 -11.47 8.24
C GLY A 267 -18.08 -10.28 9.10
N ALA A 268 -17.37 -10.05 10.20
CA ALA A 268 -17.56 -8.83 10.98
C ALA A 268 -16.77 -7.69 10.32
N PRO A 269 -17.31 -6.46 10.29
CA PRO A 269 -16.52 -5.32 9.86
C PRO A 269 -15.30 -5.17 10.76
N LEU A 270 -14.11 -5.07 10.14
CA LEU A 270 -12.86 -4.85 10.87
C LEU A 270 -12.92 -3.57 11.72
N LEU A 271 -13.70 -2.59 11.25
CA LEU A 271 -14.01 -1.33 11.91
C LEU A 271 -15.52 -1.05 11.76
N PRO A 272 -16.28 -0.92 12.86
CA PRO A 272 -17.75 -0.76 12.79
C PRO A 272 -18.19 0.64 12.34
N ALA A 273 -17.26 1.59 12.20
CA ALA A 273 -17.48 2.93 11.68
C ALA A 273 -16.28 3.39 10.84
N ASP A 274 -16.50 4.35 9.95
CA ASP A 274 -15.42 4.99 9.19
C ASP A 274 -14.39 5.57 10.18
N THR A 275 -13.13 5.15 10.04
CA THR A 275 -12.07 5.44 11.02
C THR A 275 -10.84 5.96 10.29
N ALA A 276 -10.34 7.13 10.69
CA ALA A 276 -9.06 7.64 10.24
C ALA A 276 -7.95 7.17 11.19
N VAL A 277 -6.93 6.50 10.66
CA VAL A 277 -5.76 6.07 11.44
C VAL A 277 -4.54 6.81 10.90
N GLY A 278 -3.87 7.57 11.75
CA GLY A 278 -2.64 8.27 11.37
C GLY A 278 -1.46 7.30 11.21
N GLY A 279 -0.52 7.60 10.31
CA GLY A 279 0.69 6.78 10.10
C GLY A 279 1.60 6.68 11.33
N ALA A 280 1.49 7.62 12.28
CA ALA A 280 2.18 7.56 13.58
C ALA A 280 1.70 6.37 14.45
N SER A 281 0.48 5.86 14.22
CA SER A 281 -0.11 4.74 14.97
C SER A 281 0.33 3.36 14.45
N LEU A 282 1.01 3.29 13.30
CA LEU A 282 1.54 2.04 12.72
C LEU A 282 3.06 1.89 12.91
N ALA A 283 3.71 2.93 13.43
CA ALA A 283 5.16 3.01 13.66
C ALA A 283 5.55 3.22 15.14
N GLY A 284 4.58 3.08 16.05
CA GLY A 284 4.79 3.14 17.50
C GLY A 284 4.80 1.75 18.12
#